data_AF-A0A8C0YDW8-F1
#
_entry.id   AF-A0A8C0YDW8-F1
#
_cell.length_a   1.000
_cell.length_b   1.000
_cell.length_c   1.000
_cell.angle_alpha   90.00
_cell.angle_beta   90.00
_cell.angle_gamma   90.00
#
_symmetry.space_group_name_H-M   'P 1'
#
loop_
_entity.id
_entity.type
_entity.pdbx_description
1 polymer ?
#
loop_
_entity_poly.entity_id
_entity_poly.type
_entity_poly.pdbx_seq_one_letter_code
_entity_poly.pdbx_strand_id
1 'polypeptide(L)'
;MRAISAVLFLALCALLVIIYQAVQQELHIRSLKTRIAVSDNQVKLKEDGILGAKTKLEEMNKSLNPLITQRDQLKKQKDDIKTGNANSEKELGTCQAEKGKLEKQSTETKDSLQKLKENQEAEGKKAEEEIEGLKQQILQRDLKICKFVDTALDEAK
;
A
#
# COMPACT_ATOMS: atom_id res chain seq x y z
N MET A 1 101.67 -57.51 0.11
CA MET A 1 100.51 -57.78 1.01
C MET A 1 99.91 -56.53 1.66
N ARG A 2 100.71 -55.57 2.19
CA ARG A 2 100.18 -54.34 2.83
C ARG A 2 99.35 -53.40 1.93
N ALA A 3 99.72 -53.25 0.65
CA ALA A 3 98.96 -52.42 -0.29
C ALA A 3 97.60 -53.02 -0.67
N ILE A 4 97.53 -54.36 -0.79
CA ILE A 4 96.29 -55.09 -1.11
C ILE A 4 95.28 -54.97 0.03
N SER A 5 95.72 -55.07 1.30
CA SER A 5 94.83 -54.90 2.44
C SER A 5 94.27 -53.47 2.56
N ALA A 6 95.07 -52.46 2.21
CA ALA A 6 94.62 -51.07 2.23
C ALA A 6 93.54 -50.79 1.17
N VAL A 7 93.68 -51.35 -0.04
CA VAL A 7 92.67 -51.23 -1.11
C VAL A 7 91.37 -51.94 -0.74
N LEU A 8 91.45 -53.15 -0.15
CA LEU A 8 90.26 -53.87 0.31
C LEU A 8 89.52 -53.11 1.42
N PHE A 9 90.26 -52.48 2.33
CA PHE A 9 89.67 -51.66 3.39
C PHE A 9 88.97 -50.42 2.84
N LEU A 10 89.61 -49.69 1.91
CA LEU A 10 88.99 -48.53 1.25
C LEU A 10 87.73 -48.92 0.46
N ALA A 11 87.74 -50.06 -0.22
CA ALA A 11 86.58 -50.57 -0.95
C ALA A 11 85.40 -50.87 0.00
N LEU A 12 85.67 -51.49 1.17
CA LEU A 12 84.66 -51.72 2.20
C LEU A 12 84.10 -50.41 2.77
N CYS A 13 84.95 -49.42 3.05
CA CYS A 13 84.51 -48.10 3.50
C CYS A 13 83.62 -47.40 2.47
N ALA A 14 83.97 -47.46 1.18
CA ALA A 14 83.16 -46.87 0.11
C ALA A 14 81.77 -47.51 0.02
N LEU A 15 81.67 -48.84 0.14
CA LEU A 15 80.39 -49.55 0.15
C LEU A 15 79.52 -49.16 1.35
N LEU A 16 80.11 -49.02 2.54
CA LEU A 16 79.39 -48.59 3.75
C LEU A 16 78.81 -47.17 3.60
N VAL A 17 79.56 -46.24 2.99
CA VAL A 17 79.08 -44.88 2.72
C VAL A 17 77.90 -44.90 1.74
N ILE A 18 77.95 -45.71 0.68
CA ILE A 18 76.86 -45.83 -0.28
C ILE A 18 75.61 -46.41 0.38
N ILE A 19 75.75 -47.44 1.21
CA ILE A 19 74.63 -48.03 1.98
C ILE A 19 74.02 -46.99 2.92
N TYR A 20 74.85 -46.23 3.65
CA TYR A 20 74.38 -45.18 4.54
C TYR A 20 73.62 -44.07 3.80
N GLN A 21 74.13 -43.63 2.66
CA GLN A 21 73.46 -42.65 1.81
C GLN A 21 72.13 -43.18 1.25
N ALA A 22 72.08 -44.44 0.83
CA ALA A 22 70.85 -45.08 0.36
C ALA A 22 69.79 -45.16 1.46
N VAL A 23 70.18 -45.52 2.70
CA VAL A 23 69.28 -45.55 3.86
C VAL A 23 68.76 -44.14 4.19
N GLN A 24 69.64 -43.12 4.18
CA GLN A 24 69.25 -41.72 4.40
C GLN A 24 68.26 -41.22 3.33
N GLN A 25 68.49 -41.55 2.06
CA GLN A 25 67.58 -41.20 0.97
C GLN A 25 66.23 -41.90 1.13
N GLU A 26 66.22 -43.18 1.49
CA GLU A 26 64.98 -43.92 1.70
C GLU A 26 64.16 -43.36 2.87
N LEU A 27 64.82 -43.02 3.98
CA LEU A 27 64.18 -42.37 5.13
C LEU A 27 63.61 -41.00 4.75
N HIS A 28 64.36 -40.20 4.00
CA HIS A 28 63.90 -38.89 3.53
C HIS A 28 62.68 -39.01 2.60
N ILE A 29 62.71 -39.95 1.64
CA ILE A 29 61.60 -40.23 0.73
C ILE A 29 60.36 -40.72 1.50
N ARG A 30 60.53 -41.60 2.49
CA ARG A 30 59.42 -42.05 3.35
C ARG A 30 58.81 -40.87 4.11
N SER A 31 59.63 -40.00 4.69
CA SER A 31 59.16 -38.81 5.41
C SER A 31 58.37 -37.86 4.50
N LEU A 32 58.83 -37.67 3.27
CA LEU A 32 58.16 -36.85 2.25
C LEU A 32 56.83 -37.49 1.82
N LYS A 33 56.80 -38.81 1.57
CA LYS A 33 55.55 -39.53 1.26
C LYS A 33 54.53 -39.39 2.38
N THR A 34 54.94 -39.54 3.63
CA THR A 34 54.04 -39.36 4.79
C THR A 34 53.52 -37.92 4.86
N ARG A 35 54.39 -36.91 4.63
CA ARG A 35 53.98 -35.51 4.63
C ARG A 35 53.01 -35.19 3.49
N ILE A 36 53.24 -35.73 2.29
CA ILE A 36 52.32 -35.58 1.14
C ILE A 36 50.96 -36.20 1.47
N ALA A 37 50.92 -37.40 2.04
CA ALA A 37 49.65 -38.05 2.41
C ALA A 37 48.87 -37.25 3.47
N VAL A 38 49.56 -36.71 4.48
CA VAL A 38 48.94 -35.84 5.49
C VAL A 38 48.44 -34.53 4.87
N SER A 39 49.21 -33.94 3.96
CA SER A 39 48.82 -32.71 3.24
C SER A 39 47.62 -32.95 2.32
N ASP A 40 47.55 -34.09 1.62
CA ASP A 40 46.42 -34.44 0.75
C ASP A 40 45.11 -34.55 1.54
N ASN A 41 45.15 -35.19 2.71
CA ASN A 41 44.01 -35.26 3.61
C ASN A 41 43.59 -33.88 4.14
N GLN A 42 44.54 -33.01 4.45
CA GLN A 42 44.24 -31.65 4.91
C GLN A 42 43.64 -30.79 3.79
N VAL A 43 44.11 -30.96 2.55
CA VAL A 43 43.55 -30.29 1.36
C VAL A 43 42.13 -30.76 1.12
N LYS A 44 41.87 -32.07 1.12
CA LYS A 44 40.52 -32.62 0.96
C LYS A 44 39.54 -32.11 2.01
N LEU A 45 39.94 -32.08 3.29
CA LEU A 45 39.11 -31.50 4.36
C LEU A 45 38.76 -30.03 4.12
N LYS A 46 39.71 -29.24 3.61
CA LYS A 46 39.46 -27.83 3.25
C LYS A 46 38.59 -27.72 2.01
N GLU A 47 38.79 -28.54 1.00
CA GLU A 47 37.97 -28.58 -0.21
C GLU A 47 36.52 -28.97 0.09
N ASP A 48 36.30 -30.00 0.91
CA ASP A 48 34.98 -30.41 1.38
C ASP A 48 34.31 -29.27 2.20
N GLY A 49 35.08 -28.59 3.05
CA GLY A 49 34.62 -27.41 3.78
C GLY A 49 34.21 -26.26 2.85
N ILE A 50 35.00 -25.98 1.81
CA ILE A 50 34.69 -24.96 0.80
C ILE A 50 33.46 -25.35 -0.01
N LEU A 51 33.34 -26.61 -0.42
CA LEU A 51 32.16 -27.11 -1.14
C LEU A 51 30.90 -26.98 -0.28
N GLY A 52 30.96 -27.35 1.00
CA GLY A 52 29.85 -27.19 1.93
C GLY A 52 29.47 -25.71 2.18
N ALA A 53 30.45 -24.82 2.23
CA ALA A 53 30.19 -23.39 2.31
C ALA A 53 29.55 -22.85 1.02
N LYS A 54 30.03 -23.31 -0.15
CA LYS A 54 29.52 -22.92 -1.47
C LYS A 54 28.08 -23.37 -1.66
N THR A 55 27.72 -24.59 -1.27
CA THR A 55 26.34 -25.09 -1.36
C THR A 55 25.39 -24.30 -0.46
N LYS A 56 25.80 -23.99 0.78
CA LYS A 56 25.04 -23.12 1.68
C LYS A 56 24.84 -21.72 1.11
N LEU A 57 25.88 -21.15 0.50
CA LEU A 57 25.81 -19.82 -0.12
C LEU A 57 24.85 -19.83 -1.33
N GLU A 58 24.88 -20.89 -2.14
CA GLU A 58 23.95 -21.07 -3.25
C GLU A 58 22.49 -21.23 -2.77
N GLU A 59 22.26 -21.99 -1.69
CA GLU A 59 20.94 -22.16 -1.08
C GLU A 59 20.41 -20.85 -0.47
N MET A 60 21.27 -20.10 0.23
CA MET A 60 20.94 -18.75 0.72
C MET A 60 20.63 -17.80 -0.44
N ASN A 61 21.40 -17.85 -1.53
CA ASN A 61 21.15 -17.00 -2.69
C ASN A 61 19.81 -17.37 -3.39
N LYS A 62 19.50 -18.66 -3.46
CA LYS A 62 18.20 -19.15 -3.97
C LYS A 62 17.02 -18.70 -3.11
N SER A 63 17.20 -18.57 -1.79
CA SER A 63 16.16 -18.04 -0.89
C SER A 63 16.10 -16.51 -0.83
N LEU A 64 17.20 -15.80 -1.13
CA LEU A 64 17.24 -14.33 -1.18
C LEU A 64 16.50 -13.76 -2.40
N ASN A 65 16.67 -14.34 -3.59
CA ASN A 65 16.01 -13.87 -4.81
C ASN A 65 14.46 -13.79 -4.71
N PRO A 66 13.75 -14.81 -4.19
CA PRO A 66 12.30 -14.71 -4.00
C PRO A 66 11.93 -13.69 -2.94
N LEU A 67 12.73 -13.53 -1.86
CA LEU A 67 12.50 -12.49 -0.85
C LEU A 67 12.65 -11.08 -1.42
N ILE A 68 13.63 -10.84 -2.30
CA ILE A 68 13.78 -9.56 -3.00
C ILE A 68 12.56 -9.29 -3.88
N THR A 69 12.12 -10.30 -4.64
CA THR A 69 10.92 -10.20 -5.49
C THR A 69 9.67 -9.90 -4.66
N GLN A 70 9.47 -10.61 -3.55
CA GLN A 70 8.34 -10.38 -2.63
C GLN A 70 8.39 -8.98 -2.02
N ARG A 71 9.58 -8.50 -1.62
CA ARG A 71 9.76 -7.14 -1.12
C ARG A 71 9.38 -6.09 -2.16
N ASP A 72 9.75 -6.28 -3.41
CA ASP A 72 9.41 -5.35 -4.49
C ASP A 72 7.90 -5.37 -4.82
N GLN A 73 7.27 -6.55 -4.78
CA GLN A 73 5.82 -6.67 -4.91
C GLN A 73 5.07 -5.99 -3.75
N LEU A 74 5.49 -6.22 -2.50
CA LEU A 74 4.94 -5.56 -1.32
C LEU A 74 5.10 -4.05 -1.39
N LYS A 75 6.23 -3.56 -1.90
CA LYS A 75 6.46 -2.13 -2.08
C LYS A 75 5.49 -1.53 -3.10
N LYS A 76 5.29 -2.19 -4.25
CA LYS A 76 4.27 -1.77 -5.23
C LYS A 76 2.87 -1.77 -4.64
N GLN A 77 2.46 -2.85 -3.99
CA GLN A 77 1.15 -2.93 -3.33
C GLN A 77 0.95 -1.82 -2.30
N LYS A 78 1.99 -1.48 -1.53
CA LYS A 78 1.93 -0.37 -0.56
C LYS A 78 1.71 0.97 -1.24
N ASP A 79 2.39 1.24 -2.34
CA ASP A 79 2.27 2.49 -3.10
C ASP A 79 0.89 2.60 -3.79
N ASP A 80 0.37 1.48 -4.31
CA ASP A 80 -0.97 1.39 -4.89
C ASP A 80 -2.05 1.64 -3.84
N ILE A 81 -1.96 1.00 -2.65
CA ILE A 81 -2.89 1.21 -1.54
C ILE A 81 -2.84 2.67 -1.07
N LYS A 82 -1.65 3.26 -0.95
CA LYS A 82 -1.49 4.66 -0.53
C LYS A 82 -2.16 5.61 -1.53
N THR A 83 -1.99 5.35 -2.83
CA THR A 83 -2.59 6.16 -3.89
C THR A 83 -4.11 5.99 -3.91
N GLY A 84 -4.60 4.75 -3.81
CA GLY A 84 -6.02 4.46 -3.71
C GLY A 84 -6.67 5.15 -2.51
N ASN A 85 -6.05 5.08 -1.33
CA ASN A 85 -6.57 5.71 -0.12
C ASN A 85 -6.62 7.24 -0.25
N ALA A 86 -5.60 7.87 -0.84
CA ALA A 86 -5.60 9.31 -1.09
C ALA A 86 -6.70 9.75 -2.07
N ASN A 87 -7.04 8.90 -3.05
CA ASN A 87 -8.16 9.17 -3.96
C ASN A 87 -9.51 9.01 -3.25
N SER A 88 -9.69 7.93 -2.49
CA SER A 88 -10.91 7.72 -1.70
C SER A 88 -11.14 8.83 -0.68
N GLU A 89 -10.09 9.35 -0.04
CA GLU A 89 -10.19 10.47 0.88
C GLU A 89 -10.65 11.76 0.18
N LYS A 90 -10.17 12.03 -1.04
CA LYS A 90 -10.64 13.14 -1.87
C LYS A 90 -12.10 12.98 -2.29
N GLU A 91 -12.49 11.78 -2.70
CA GLU A 91 -13.87 11.48 -3.09
C GLU A 91 -14.82 11.63 -1.89
N LEU A 92 -14.43 11.13 -0.71
CA LEU A 92 -15.20 11.32 0.52
C LEU A 92 -15.33 12.78 0.91
N GLY A 93 -14.24 13.56 0.84
CA GLY A 93 -14.28 15.01 1.09
C GLY A 93 -15.22 15.75 0.12
N THR A 94 -15.24 15.34 -1.15
CA THR A 94 -16.13 15.89 -2.17
C THR A 94 -17.59 15.53 -1.88
N CYS A 95 -17.88 14.26 -1.58
CA CYS A 95 -19.20 13.77 -1.22
C CYS A 95 -19.75 14.49 0.02
N GLN A 96 -18.91 14.71 1.04
CA GLN A 96 -19.30 15.43 2.25
C GLN A 96 -19.62 16.90 1.96
N ALA A 97 -18.83 17.55 1.10
CA ALA A 97 -19.10 18.93 0.67
C ALA A 97 -20.40 19.04 -0.14
N GLU A 98 -20.66 18.10 -1.04
CA GLU A 98 -21.91 18.03 -1.80
C GLU A 98 -23.12 17.80 -0.90
N LYS A 99 -23.02 16.86 0.05
CA LYS A 99 -24.06 16.63 1.06
C LYS A 99 -24.39 17.93 1.83
N GLY A 100 -23.36 18.65 2.29
CA GLY A 100 -23.55 19.92 3.00
C GLY A 100 -24.21 21.01 2.14
N LYS A 101 -23.93 21.06 0.84
CA LYS A 101 -24.62 21.97 -0.09
C LYS A 101 -26.09 21.58 -0.27
N LEU A 102 -26.36 20.29 -0.44
CA LEU A 102 -27.70 19.76 -0.67
C LEU A 102 -28.59 19.94 0.56
N GLU A 103 -28.05 19.74 1.77
CA GLU A 103 -28.75 20.02 3.03
C GLU A 103 -29.10 21.51 3.17
N LYS A 104 -28.15 22.42 2.88
CA LYS A 104 -28.41 23.87 2.89
C LYS A 104 -29.51 24.26 1.90
N GLN A 105 -29.41 23.78 0.67
CA GLN A 105 -30.41 24.05 -0.36
C GLN A 105 -31.79 23.49 0.02
N SER A 106 -31.84 22.31 0.65
CA SER A 106 -33.09 21.71 1.13
C SER A 106 -33.75 22.57 2.21
N THR A 107 -32.97 23.05 3.18
CA THR A 107 -33.47 23.94 4.24
C THR A 107 -33.96 25.27 3.65
N GLU A 108 -33.18 25.88 2.76
CA GLU A 108 -33.54 27.15 2.11
C GLU A 108 -34.80 27.02 1.24
N THR A 109 -34.96 25.87 0.56
CA THR A 109 -36.18 25.57 -0.21
C THR A 109 -37.37 25.38 0.72
N LYS A 110 -37.21 24.70 1.86
CA LYS A 110 -38.28 24.53 2.86
C LYS A 110 -38.71 25.87 3.45
N ASP A 111 -37.76 26.73 3.82
CA ASP A 111 -38.03 28.05 4.35
C ASP A 111 -38.76 28.93 3.31
N SER A 112 -38.33 28.87 2.05
CA SER A 112 -38.98 29.59 0.95
C SER A 112 -40.40 29.08 0.69
N LEU A 113 -40.60 27.76 0.73
CA LEU A 113 -41.91 27.14 0.57
C LEU A 113 -42.86 27.53 1.71
N GLN A 114 -42.36 27.56 2.95
CA GLN A 114 -43.13 27.97 4.11
C GLN A 114 -43.56 29.43 4.00
N LYS A 115 -42.63 30.34 3.66
CA LYS A 115 -42.96 31.75 3.42
C LYS A 115 -43.98 31.94 2.31
N LEU A 116 -43.86 31.19 1.22
CA LEU A 116 -44.82 31.25 0.11
C LEU A 116 -46.22 30.82 0.56
N LYS A 117 -46.31 29.76 1.38
CA LYS A 117 -47.58 29.28 1.92
C LYS A 117 -48.21 30.29 2.89
N GLU A 118 -47.41 30.87 3.78
CA GLU A 118 -47.86 31.92 4.71
C GLU A 118 -48.37 33.16 3.94
N ASN A 119 -47.66 33.58 2.88
CA ASN A 119 -48.09 34.68 2.02
C ASN A 119 -49.39 34.36 1.28
N GLN A 120 -49.51 33.14 0.73
CA GLN A 120 -50.72 32.72 0.02
C GLN A 120 -51.95 32.67 0.94
N GLU A 121 -51.78 32.18 2.17
CA GLU A 121 -52.86 32.18 3.19
C GLU A 121 -53.25 33.62 3.60
N ALA A 122 -52.28 34.52 3.75
CA ALA A 122 -52.53 35.92 4.08
C ALA A 122 -53.25 36.68 2.94
N GLU A 123 -52.79 36.50 1.69
CA GLU A 123 -53.46 37.07 0.51
C GLU A 123 -54.87 36.51 0.32
N GLY A 124 -55.05 35.20 0.55
CA GLY A 124 -56.36 34.56 0.49
C GLY A 124 -57.36 35.17 1.48
N LYS A 125 -56.96 35.32 2.75
CA LYS A 125 -57.79 35.97 3.78
C LYS A 125 -58.13 37.41 3.41
N LYS A 126 -57.15 38.17 2.92
CA LYS A 126 -57.36 39.56 2.51
C LYS A 126 -58.35 39.65 1.34
N ALA A 127 -58.22 38.77 0.35
CA ALA A 127 -59.16 38.70 -0.78
C ALA A 127 -60.58 38.33 -0.31
N GLU A 128 -60.71 37.42 0.65
CA GLU A 128 -61.99 37.02 1.22
C GLU A 128 -62.67 38.18 1.97
N GLU A 129 -61.91 38.93 2.79
CA GLU A 129 -62.37 40.15 3.46
C GLU A 129 -62.81 41.24 2.45
N GLU A 130 -62.02 41.47 1.40
CA GLU A 130 -62.36 42.44 0.34
C GLU A 130 -63.64 42.04 -0.42
N ILE A 131 -63.81 40.74 -0.73
CA ILE A 131 -65.03 40.22 -1.36
C ILE A 131 -66.25 40.41 -0.46
N GLU A 132 -66.14 40.14 0.83
CA GLU A 132 -67.25 40.30 1.77
C GLU A 132 -67.64 41.79 1.93
N GLY A 133 -66.65 42.68 2.01
CA GLY A 133 -66.87 44.12 2.02
C GLY A 133 -67.57 44.62 0.74
N LEU A 134 -67.16 44.14 -0.43
CA LEU A 134 -67.81 44.46 -1.71
C LEU A 134 -69.25 43.95 -1.76
N LYS A 135 -69.52 42.73 -1.28
CA LYS A 135 -70.89 42.19 -1.19
C LYS A 135 -71.79 43.08 -0.34
N GLN A 136 -71.31 43.56 0.82
CA GLN A 136 -72.08 44.49 1.65
C GLN A 136 -72.34 45.82 0.95
N GLN A 137 -71.35 46.38 0.26
CA GLN A 137 -71.55 47.62 -0.52
C GLN A 137 -72.61 47.45 -1.61
N ILE A 138 -72.58 46.34 -2.35
CA ILE A 138 -73.58 46.03 -3.38
C ILE A 138 -74.96 45.92 -2.75
N LEU A 139 -75.10 45.18 -1.65
CA LEU A 139 -76.38 45.03 -0.95
C LEU A 139 -76.94 46.38 -0.47
N GLN A 140 -76.10 47.23 0.12
CA GLN A 140 -76.48 48.58 0.57
C GLN A 140 -76.87 49.47 -0.61
N ARG A 141 -76.16 49.38 -1.74
CA ARG A 141 -76.50 50.09 -2.98
C ARG A 141 -77.86 49.64 -3.50
N ASP A 142 -78.08 48.34 -3.59
CA ASP A 142 -79.32 47.77 -4.12
C ASP A 142 -80.53 48.11 -3.24
N LEU A 143 -80.38 48.08 -1.91
CA LEU A 143 -81.41 48.56 -0.97
C LEU A 143 -81.74 50.04 -1.16
N LYS A 144 -80.74 50.90 -1.41
CA LYS A 144 -80.97 52.33 -1.70
C LYS A 144 -81.70 52.51 -3.02
N ILE A 145 -81.34 51.74 -4.05
CA ILE A 145 -82.01 51.77 -5.36
C ILE A 145 -83.47 51.34 -5.20
N CYS A 146 -83.75 50.22 -4.52
CA CYS A 146 -85.11 49.76 -4.26
C CYS A 146 -85.95 50.83 -3.54
N LYS A 147 -85.43 51.42 -2.45
CA LYS A 147 -86.12 52.52 -1.75
C LYS A 147 -86.39 53.71 -2.67
N PHE A 148 -85.42 54.12 -3.47
CA PHE A 148 -85.59 55.23 -4.41
C PHE A 148 -86.69 54.94 -5.45
N VAL A 149 -86.73 53.72 -6.00
CA VAL A 149 -87.78 53.28 -6.92
C VAL A 149 -89.15 53.25 -6.25
N ASP A 150 -89.26 52.74 -5.02
CA ASP A 150 -90.51 52.72 -4.26
C ASP A 150 -91.04 54.14 -4.01
N THR A 151 -90.15 55.07 -3.62
CA THR A 151 -90.53 56.48 -3.39
C THR A 151 -91.00 57.16 -4.67
N ALA A 152 -90.35 56.89 -5.81
CA ALA A 152 -90.74 57.43 -7.10
C ALA A 152 -92.06 56.86 -7.63
N LEU A 153 -92.45 55.66 -7.20
CA LEU A 153 -93.74 55.03 -7.54
C LEU A 153 -94.91 55.61 -6.74
N ASP A 154 -94.67 56.00 -5.48
CA ASP A 154 -95.65 56.67 -4.63
C ASP A 154 -95.86 58.15 -5.02
N GLU A 155 -94.85 58.83 -5.57
CA GLU A 155 -94.97 60.20 -6.10
C GLU A 155 -95.64 60.27 -7.49
N ALA A 156 -95.76 59.16 -8.21
CA ALA A 156 -96.34 59.10 -9.57
C ALA A 156 -97.85 58.74 -9.60
N LYS A 157 -98.53 58.70 -8.45
CA LYS A 157 -99.99 58.56 -8.30
C LYS A 157 -100.65 59.89 -7.98
#